data_AF-A0A0Q5ATP0-F1
#
_entry.id   AF-A0A0Q5ATP0-F1
#
_cell.length_a   1.000
_cell.length_b   1.000
_cell.length_c   1.000
_cell.angle_alpha   90.00
_cell.angle_beta   90.00
_cell.angle_gamma   90.00
#
_symmetry.space_group_name_H-M   'P 1'
#
loop_
_entity.id
_entity.type
_entity.pdbx_description
1 polymer ?
#
loop_
_entity_poly.entity_id
_entity_poly.type
_entity_poly.pdbx_seq_one_letter_code
_entity_poly.pdbx_strand_id
1 'polypeptide(L)'
;MTQSPALSPALAREVVVEACRLGDATLDSYIDDLWAAKSDPDLMRRLLGRLRREVEEARALLAAAAEPEWWSDASPERLAAACTAARIWPEGDPECAELERRFASHLRGVLGVDIAAIPRRSRTP
;
A
#
# COMPACT_ATOMS: atom_id res chain seq x y z
N MET A 1 -18.76 13.25 17.98
CA MET A 1 -18.88 12.35 16.80
C MET A 1 -18.38 13.13 15.60
N THR A 2 -17.09 13.06 15.31
CA THR A 2 -16.48 13.65 14.12
C THR A 2 -16.99 12.84 12.93
N GLN A 3 -17.88 13.41 12.13
CA GLN A 3 -18.20 12.81 10.82
C GLN A 3 -16.90 12.77 10.04
N SER A 4 -16.39 11.57 9.74
CA SER A 4 -15.33 11.44 8.74
C SER A 4 -15.88 12.04 7.45
N PRO A 5 -15.20 13.04 6.86
CA PRO A 5 -15.67 13.62 5.61
C PRO A 5 -15.75 12.52 4.57
N ALA A 6 -16.88 12.44 3.87
CA ALA A 6 -17.00 11.60 2.69
C ALA A 6 -15.82 11.91 1.75
N LEU A 7 -15.19 10.88 1.17
CA LEU A 7 -14.04 11.02 0.28
C LEU A 7 -14.42 11.87 -0.95
N SER A 8 -14.13 13.17 -0.90
CA SER A 8 -14.20 14.00 -2.09
C SER A 8 -13.08 13.61 -3.07
N PRO A 9 -13.24 13.78 -4.39
CA PRO A 9 -12.19 13.45 -5.36
C PRO A 9 -10.87 14.20 -5.12
N ALA A 10 -10.92 15.43 -4.62
CA ALA A 10 -9.74 16.22 -4.28
C ALA A 10 -9.00 15.62 -3.07
N LEU A 11 -9.73 15.35 -1.99
CA LEU A 11 -9.17 14.71 -0.79
C LEU A 11 -8.62 13.31 -1.11
N ALA A 12 -9.33 12.53 -1.93
CA ALA A 12 -8.86 11.22 -2.38
C ALA A 12 -7.52 11.30 -3.10
N ARG A 13 -7.34 12.28 -4.01
CA ARG A 13 -6.05 12.49 -4.69
C ARG A 13 -4.93 12.81 -3.73
N GLU A 14 -5.17 13.70 -2.77
CA GLU A 14 -4.17 14.06 -1.75
C GLU A 14 -3.76 12.84 -0.91
N VAL A 15 -4.75 12.09 -0.41
CA VAL A 15 -4.56 10.87 0.36
C VAL A 15 -3.75 9.83 -0.42
N VAL A 16 -4.12 9.58 -1.67
CA VAL A 16 -3.44 8.58 -2.51
C VAL A 16 -1.98 8.99 -2.77
N VAL A 17 -1.72 10.26 -3.09
CA VAL A 17 -0.36 10.76 -3.33
C VAL A 17 0.51 10.63 -2.09
N GLU A 18 -0.01 11.01 -0.92
CA GLU A 18 0.76 10.94 0.31
C GLU A 18 1.00 9.49 0.77
N ALA A 19 -0.02 8.64 0.67
CA ALA A 19 0.12 7.21 0.91
C ALA A 19 1.14 6.57 -0.05
N CYS A 20 1.22 7.04 -1.29
CA CYS A 20 2.23 6.53 -2.22
C CYS A 20 3.65 6.88 -1.79
N ARG A 21 3.88 8.13 -1.37
CA ARG A 21 5.19 8.55 -0.85
C ARG A 21 5.59 7.79 0.41
N LEU A 22 4.64 7.59 1.31
CA LEU A 22 4.86 6.81 2.52
C LEU A 22 5.20 5.35 2.19
N GLY A 23 4.46 4.74 1.26
CA GLY A 23 4.71 3.37 0.79
C GLY A 23 6.11 3.20 0.20
N ASP A 24 6.53 4.12 -0.66
CA ASP A 24 7.88 4.10 -1.24
C ASP A 24 8.97 4.24 -0.15
N ALA A 25 8.81 5.20 0.77
CA ALA A 25 9.77 5.39 1.88
C ALA A 25 9.84 4.18 2.82
N THR A 26 8.69 3.52 3.05
CA THR A 26 8.61 2.32 3.89
C THR A 26 9.31 1.14 3.21
N LEU A 27 9.09 0.96 1.90
CA LEU A 27 9.75 -0.07 1.13
C LEU A 27 11.28 0.12 1.13
N ASP A 28 11.76 1.36 0.93
CA ASP A 28 13.18 1.67 1.02
C ASP A 28 13.76 1.30 2.40
N SER A 29 13.05 1.64 3.48
CA SER A 29 13.45 1.26 4.84
C SER A 29 13.52 -0.26 5.04
N TYR A 30 12.57 -1.02 4.48
CA TYR A 30 12.59 -2.49 4.57
C TYR A 30 13.78 -3.09 3.82
N ILE A 31 14.10 -2.54 2.65
CA ILE A 31 15.28 -2.96 1.89
C ILE A 31 16.56 -2.66 2.68
N ASP A 32 16.63 -1.51 3.35
CA ASP A 32 17.77 -1.11 4.19
C ASP A 32 17.94 -2.02 5.40
N ASP A 33 16.85 -2.33 6.10
CA ASP A 33 16.85 -3.24 7.25
C ASP A 33 17.31 -4.65 6.84
N LEU A 34 16.84 -5.15 5.68
CA LEU A 34 17.26 -6.44 5.15
C LEU A 34 18.74 -6.44 4.77
N TRP A 35 19.24 -5.35 4.15
CA TRP A 35 20.66 -5.22 3.83
C TRP A 35 21.54 -5.14 5.07
N ALA A 36 21.11 -4.41 6.10
CA ALA A 36 21.81 -4.31 7.38
C ALA A 36 21.87 -5.67 8.10
N ALA A 37 20.81 -6.46 8.01
CA ALA A 37 20.71 -7.78 8.63
C ALA A 37 21.44 -8.90 7.87
N LYS A 38 22.05 -8.63 6.70
CA LYS A 38 22.63 -9.67 5.82
C LYS A 38 23.67 -10.59 6.50
N SER A 39 24.35 -10.08 7.53
CA SER A 39 25.40 -10.80 8.26
C SER A 39 24.94 -11.33 9.63
N ASP A 40 23.68 -11.11 10.01
CA ASP A 40 23.06 -11.60 11.25
C ASP A 40 21.85 -12.49 10.92
N PRO A 41 22.02 -13.83 10.92
CA PRO A 41 20.95 -14.77 10.58
C PRO A 41 19.74 -14.70 11.51
N ASP A 42 19.93 -14.37 12.79
CA ASP A 42 18.84 -14.31 13.76
C ASP A 42 18.01 -13.04 13.59
N LEU A 43 18.67 -11.90 13.32
CA LEU A 43 18.00 -10.67 12.94
C LEU A 43 17.24 -10.83 11.62
N MET A 44 17.88 -11.41 10.60
CA MET A 44 17.26 -11.69 9.30
C MET A 44 16.00 -12.54 9.46
N ARG A 45 16.05 -13.62 10.27
CA ARG A 45 14.87 -14.47 10.52
C ARG A 45 13.73 -13.71 11.18
N ARG A 46 14.02 -12.84 12.16
CA ARG A 46 13.02 -12.01 12.82
C ARG A 46 12.38 -11.01 11.86
N LEU A 47 13.18 -10.31 11.05
CA LEU A 47 12.71 -9.36 10.05
C LEU A 47 11.81 -10.04 9.02
N LEU A 48 12.26 -11.15 8.43
CA LEU A 48 11.45 -11.91 7.47
C LEU A 48 10.15 -12.42 8.10
N GLY A 49 10.18 -12.84 9.36
CA GLY A 49 8.98 -13.25 10.09
C GLY A 49 7.97 -12.11 10.28
N ARG A 50 8.45 -10.89 10.54
CA ARG A 50 7.63 -9.69 10.61
C ARG A 50 7.06 -9.32 9.24
N LEU A 51 7.90 -9.19 8.21
CA LEU A 51 7.48 -8.81 6.86
C LEU A 51 6.46 -9.79 6.26
N ARG A 52 6.59 -11.09 6.54
CA ARG A 52 5.58 -12.08 6.15
C ARG A 52 4.20 -11.78 6.73
N ARG A 53 4.10 -11.40 8.00
CA ARG A 53 2.82 -11.04 8.62
C ARG A 53 2.23 -9.79 7.98
N GLU A 54 3.07 -8.79 7.73
CA GLU A 54 2.63 -7.55 7.09
C GLU A 54 2.17 -7.77 5.64
N VAL A 55 2.78 -8.70 4.90
CA VAL A 55 2.27 -9.14 3.58
C VAL A 55 0.89 -9.78 3.69
N GLU A 56 0.66 -10.68 4.65
CA GLU A 56 -0.66 -11.30 4.82
C GLU A 56 -1.73 -10.27 5.17
N GLU A 57 -1.40 -9.29 6.03
CA GLU A 57 -2.29 -8.16 6.35
C GLU A 57 -2.58 -7.30 5.11
N ALA A 58 -1.56 -7.02 4.30
CA ALA A 58 -1.70 -6.28 3.04
C ALA A 58 -2.58 -7.03 2.03
N ARG A 59 -2.40 -8.34 1.87
CA ARG A 59 -3.26 -9.18 1.01
C ARG A 59 -4.71 -9.10 1.46
N ALA A 60 -4.98 -9.30 2.75
CA ALA A 60 -6.33 -9.23 3.30
C ALA A 60 -6.97 -7.85 3.06
N LEU A 61 -6.21 -6.76 3.24
CA LEU A 61 -6.68 -5.42 2.99
C LEU A 61 -6.98 -5.16 1.51
N LEU A 62 -6.07 -5.54 0.60
CA LEU A 62 -6.24 -5.35 -0.84
C LEU A 62 -7.34 -6.24 -1.41
N ALA A 63 -7.51 -7.46 -0.89
CA ALA A 63 -8.62 -8.34 -1.23
C ALA A 63 -9.96 -7.72 -0.82
N ALA A 64 -10.05 -7.15 0.39
CA ALA A 64 -11.25 -6.42 0.80
C ALA A 64 -11.51 -5.20 -0.10
N ALA A 65 -10.46 -4.45 -0.47
CA ALA A 65 -10.58 -3.28 -1.36
C ALA A 65 -10.85 -3.63 -2.83
N ALA A 66 -10.75 -4.91 -3.21
CA ALA A 66 -11.18 -5.40 -4.52
C ALA A 66 -12.71 -5.58 -4.60
N GLU A 67 -13.42 -5.62 -3.46
CA GLU A 67 -14.87 -5.76 -3.42
C GLU A 67 -15.57 -4.38 -3.48
N PRO A 68 -16.66 -4.21 -4.26
CA PRO A 68 -17.38 -2.95 -4.37
C PRO A 68 -17.89 -2.38 -3.04
N GLU A 69 -18.30 -3.23 -2.11
CA GLU A 69 -18.86 -2.85 -0.81
C GLU A 69 -17.87 -2.03 0.02
N TRP A 70 -16.57 -2.36 -0.07
CA TRP A 70 -15.51 -1.66 0.66
C TRP A 70 -15.44 -0.17 0.29
N TRP A 71 -15.78 0.19 -0.95
CA TRP A 71 -15.73 1.57 -1.42
C TRP A 71 -16.91 2.42 -0.96
N SER A 72 -17.99 1.79 -0.49
CA SER A 72 -19.19 2.49 -0.05
C SER A 72 -18.99 3.20 1.29
N ASP A 73 -18.07 2.70 2.12
CA ASP A 73 -17.75 3.24 3.45
C ASP A 73 -16.25 3.50 3.65
N ALA A 74 -15.46 3.47 2.58
CA ALA A 74 -14.03 3.74 2.63
C ALA A 74 -13.75 5.10 3.28
N SER A 75 -12.99 5.09 4.37
CA SER A 75 -12.47 6.30 4.98
C SER A 75 -11.14 6.71 4.35
N PRO A 76 -10.71 7.98 4.49
CA PRO A 76 -9.38 8.42 4.08
C PRO A 76 -8.25 7.55 4.63
N GLU A 77 -8.37 7.09 5.88
CA GLU A 77 -7.37 6.26 6.53
C GLU A 77 -7.31 4.86 5.92
N ARG A 78 -8.47 4.26 5.61
CA ARG A 78 -8.55 2.96 4.92
C ARG A 78 -8.01 3.03 3.50
N LEU A 79 -8.32 4.12 2.79
CA LEU A 79 -7.78 4.38 1.47
C LEU A 79 -6.25 4.54 1.52
N ALA A 80 -5.74 5.32 2.47
CA ALA A 80 -4.31 5.50 2.66
C ALA A 80 -3.60 4.17 2.93
N ALA A 81 -4.15 3.34 3.81
CA ALA A 81 -3.59 2.03 4.12
C ALA A 81 -3.55 1.12 2.88
N ALA A 82 -4.64 1.06 2.11
CA ALA A 82 -4.70 0.24 0.88
C ALA A 82 -3.71 0.74 -0.17
N CYS A 83 -3.60 2.05 -0.40
CA CYS A 83 -2.61 2.64 -1.30
C CYS A 83 -1.17 2.38 -0.86
N THR A 84 -0.91 2.43 0.45
CA THR A 84 0.42 2.14 1.02
C THR A 84 0.78 0.66 0.81
N ALA A 85 -0.14 -0.26 1.09
CA ALA A 85 0.03 -1.69 0.84
C ALA A 85 0.27 -2.01 -0.65
N ALA A 86 -0.52 -1.38 -1.53
CA ALA A 86 -0.38 -1.46 -2.99
C ALA A 86 0.97 -0.92 -3.50
N ARG A 87 1.69 -0.11 -2.71
CA ARG A 87 3.02 0.36 -3.08
C ARG A 87 4.13 -0.56 -2.65
N ILE A 88 4.06 -1.06 -1.43
CA ILE A 88 5.15 -1.81 -0.80
C ILE A 88 5.28 -3.22 -1.40
N TRP A 89 4.17 -3.93 -1.56
CA TRP A 89 4.21 -5.39 -1.70
C TRP A 89 4.16 -6.00 -3.12
N PRO A 90 3.62 -5.35 -4.18
CA PRO A 90 3.48 -6.00 -5.49
C PRO A 90 4.75 -6.57 -6.13
N GLU A 91 5.91 -5.96 -5.87
CA GLU A 91 7.17 -6.43 -6.46
C GLU A 91 7.69 -7.71 -5.78
N GLY A 92 7.41 -7.88 -4.47
CA GLY A 92 7.85 -9.00 -3.67
C GLY A 92 6.81 -10.12 -3.51
N ASP A 93 5.55 -9.86 -3.86
CA ASP A 93 4.45 -10.79 -3.67
C ASP A 93 3.47 -10.81 -4.87
N PRO A 94 3.34 -11.95 -5.58
CA PRO A 94 2.52 -12.02 -6.79
C PRO A 94 1.01 -11.90 -6.54
N GLU A 95 0.54 -12.31 -5.36
CA GLU A 95 -0.87 -12.16 -4.97
C GLU A 95 -1.20 -10.68 -4.74
N CYS A 96 -0.37 -9.96 -3.98
CA CYS A 96 -0.46 -8.51 -3.86
C CYS A 96 -0.39 -7.82 -5.22
N ALA A 97 0.41 -8.29 -6.18
CA ALA A 97 0.48 -7.71 -7.51
C ALA A 97 -0.83 -7.83 -8.29
N GLU A 98 -1.54 -8.95 -8.17
CA GLU A 98 -2.86 -9.12 -8.78
C GLU A 98 -3.93 -8.28 -8.08
N LEU A 99 -3.92 -8.26 -6.75
CA LEU A 99 -4.86 -7.48 -5.96
C LEU A 99 -4.65 -5.97 -6.17
N GLU A 100 -3.42 -5.51 -6.30
CA GLU A 100 -3.09 -4.12 -6.61
C GLU A 100 -3.69 -3.68 -7.95
N ARG A 101 -3.58 -4.51 -9.00
CA ARG A 101 -4.18 -4.19 -10.31
C ARG A 101 -5.69 -4.00 -10.21
N ARG A 102 -6.38 -4.87 -9.46
CA ARG A 102 -7.83 -4.78 -9.22
C ARG A 102 -8.16 -3.53 -8.43
N PHE A 103 -7.45 -3.29 -7.33
CA PHE A 103 -7.58 -2.10 -6.52
C PHE A 103 -7.39 -0.82 -7.35
N ALA A 104 -6.35 -0.75 -8.18
CA ALA A 104 -6.07 0.38 -9.06
C ALA A 104 -7.22 0.63 -10.07
N SER A 105 -7.79 -0.44 -10.62
CA SER A 105 -8.96 -0.35 -11.50
C SER A 105 -10.18 0.25 -10.76
N HIS A 106 -10.46 -0.22 -9.55
CA HIS A 106 -11.56 0.33 -8.73
C HIS A 106 -11.29 1.77 -8.30
N LEU A 107 -10.07 2.10 -7.86
CA LEU A 107 -9.68 3.45 -7.49
C LEU A 107 -9.90 4.45 -8.63
N ARG A 108 -9.54 4.04 -9.85
CA ARG A 108 -9.77 4.85 -11.05
C ARG A 108 -11.26 4.97 -11.38
N GLY A 109 -12.02 3.88 -11.25
CA GLY A 109 -13.46 3.86 -11.52
C GLY A 109 -14.29 4.68 -10.53
N VAL A 110 -13.98 4.59 -9.24
CA VAL A 110 -14.74 5.21 -8.14
C VAL A 110 -14.30 6.66 -7.89
N LEU A 111 -13.00 6.91 -7.85
CA LEU A 111 -12.44 8.20 -7.42
C LEU A 111 -11.74 8.97 -8.56
N GLY A 112 -11.62 8.39 -9.75
CA GLY A 112 -10.94 9.03 -10.88
C GLY A 112 -9.44 9.24 -10.64
N VAL A 113 -8.84 8.43 -9.78
CA VAL A 113 -7.41 8.48 -9.43
C VAL A 113 -6.72 7.25 -9.99
N ASP A 114 -5.64 7.48 -10.74
CA ASP A 114 -4.79 6.40 -11.25
C ASP A 114 -3.53 6.31 -10.39
N ILE A 115 -3.43 5.27 -9.55
CA ILE A 115 -2.27 5.06 -8.70
C ILE A 115 -1.00 4.76 -9.52
N ALA A 116 -1.12 4.09 -10.66
CA ALA A 116 0.01 3.79 -11.53
C ALA A 116 0.60 5.04 -12.19
N ALA A 117 -0.18 6.11 -12.30
CA ALA A 117 0.27 7.41 -12.81
C ALA A 117 1.12 8.21 -11.79
N ILE A 118 1.10 7.82 -10.51
CA ILE A 118 1.94 8.45 -9.48
C ILE A 118 3.33 7.80 -9.55
N PRO A 119 4.40 8.57 -9.84
CA PRO A 119 5.75 8.02 -9.97
C PRO A 119 6.21 7.36 -8.68
N ARG A 120 6.81 6.17 -8.78
CA ARG A 120 7.60 5.60 -7.68
C ARG A 120 8.84 6.46 -7.47
N ARG A 121 9.19 6.72 -6.21
CA ARG A 121 10.49 7.33 -5.89
C ARG A 121 11.60 6.43 -6.39
N SER A 122 12.46 6.98 -7.25
CA SER A 122 13.69 6.31 -7.65
C SER A 122 14.69 6.40 -6.51
N ARG A 123 15.15 5.26 -6.02
CA ARG A 123 16.26 5.20 -5.07
C ARG A 123 17.49 5.78 -5.76
N THR A 124 18.02 6.89 -5.23
CA THR A 124 19.29 7.43 -5.72
C THR A 124 20.40 6.48 -5.22
N PRO A 125 21.29 5.99 -6.11
CA PRO A 125 22.34 5.03 -5.74
C PRO A 125 23.34 5.58 -4.73
#